data_AF-A0A1I7ZHG8-F1
#
_entry.id   AF-A0A1I7ZHG8-F1
#
_cell.length_a   1.000
_cell.length_b   1.000
_cell.length_c   1.000
_cell.angle_alpha   90.00
_cell.angle_beta   90.00
_cell.angle_gamma   90.00
#
_symmetry.space_group_name_H-M   'P 1'
#
loop_
_entity.id
_entity.type
_entity.pdbx_description
1 polymer ?
#
loop_
_entity_poly.entity_id
_entity_poly.type
_entity_poly.pdbx_seq_one_letter_code
_entity_poly.pdbx_strand_id
1 'polypeptide(L)'
;MTSLVAQKRSPAVPAAKRHVKLTTNHFRLNFKDDRTVYRYDVSMRQYIETKDGKKDRDMTKGPRDDAAILERQRRCLALMDAAFKAAPFARSGVVFVYDNSKALFSNDKLEEDSCGKIELKGDKLPPDFKKNESLSQGFYEISITPVGSNHQFTINDLKSAVAADDPLSQDRTLRQFYEILTNQYAIKKNTYMVFYGNLYRKNDRNATRNLQKARNLISGVSKGARIIKETQESLAAALVLDCMASVF
;
A
#
# COMPACT_ATOMS: atom_id res chain seq x y z
N MET A 1 23.46 75.24 12.79
CA MET A 1 23.32 74.01 11.98
C MET A 1 23.41 72.82 12.92
N THR A 2 22.28 72.22 13.26
CA THR A 2 22.19 71.07 14.18
C THR A 2 22.35 69.78 13.37
N SER A 3 23.41 69.03 13.65
CA SER A 3 23.69 67.73 13.02
C SER A 3 22.65 66.70 13.49
N LEU A 4 21.81 66.22 12.57
CA LEU A 4 20.94 65.07 12.77
C LEU A 4 21.80 63.80 12.69
N VAL A 5 22.33 63.35 13.82
CA VAL A 5 22.98 62.04 13.90
C VAL A 5 21.89 60.97 13.89
N ALA A 6 21.81 60.22 12.80
CA ALA A 6 20.87 59.11 12.66
C ALA A 6 21.11 58.08 13.77
N GLN A 7 20.07 57.76 14.54
CA GLN A 7 20.11 56.70 15.56
C GLN A 7 20.47 55.37 14.90
N LYS A 8 21.57 54.76 15.35
CA LYS A 8 22.00 53.43 14.92
C LYS A 8 20.94 52.41 15.32
N ARG A 9 20.31 51.76 14.34
CA ARG A 9 19.33 50.69 14.58
C ARG A 9 19.97 49.58 15.41
N SER A 10 19.21 49.05 16.35
CA SER A 10 19.62 47.87 17.13
C SER A 10 19.99 46.72 16.19
N PRO A 11 21.05 45.93 16.52
CA PRO A 11 21.51 44.86 15.66
C PRO A 11 20.38 43.90 15.32
N ALA A 12 20.26 43.54 14.04
CA ALA A 12 19.30 42.51 13.62
C ALA A 12 19.60 41.21 14.38
N VAL A 13 18.59 40.60 14.99
CA VAL A 13 18.72 39.26 15.57
C VAL A 13 19.27 38.34 14.47
N PRO A 14 20.39 37.64 14.68
CA PRO A 14 20.94 36.74 13.67
C PRO A 14 19.85 35.76 13.24
N ALA A 15 19.67 35.56 11.92
CA ALA A 15 18.64 34.67 11.37
C ALA A 15 18.62 33.28 12.03
N ALA A 16 19.78 32.84 12.54
CA ALA A 16 19.98 31.59 13.29
C ALA A 16 19.17 31.45 14.60
N LYS A 17 18.61 32.54 15.16
CA LYS A 17 17.78 32.50 16.39
C LYS A 17 16.30 32.80 16.13
N ARG A 18 15.89 32.92 14.87
CA ARG A 18 14.50 33.23 14.53
C ARG A 18 13.67 31.96 14.50
N HIS A 19 12.81 31.80 15.51
CA HIS A 19 11.79 30.76 15.48
C HIS A 19 10.66 31.16 14.53
N VAL A 20 10.33 30.27 13.59
CA VAL A 20 9.20 30.44 12.66
C VAL A 20 8.25 29.28 12.80
N LYS A 21 6.95 29.56 12.80
CA LYS A 21 5.92 28.52 12.79
C LYS A 21 5.77 28.01 11.36
N LEU A 22 5.96 26.71 11.18
CA LEU A 22 5.80 26.04 9.89
C LEU A 22 4.50 25.24 9.86
N THR A 23 3.87 25.17 8.70
CA THR A 23 2.81 24.20 8.41
C THR A 23 3.38 23.21 7.41
N THR A 24 3.22 21.92 7.68
CA THR A 24 3.71 20.86 6.81
C THR A 24 2.54 20.07 6.25
N ASN A 25 2.82 19.27 5.23
CA ASN A 25 1.89 18.32 4.64
C ASN A 25 1.97 16.93 5.30
N HIS A 26 2.41 16.88 6.56
CA HIS A 26 2.54 15.65 7.35
C HIS A 26 1.32 15.51 8.26
N PHE A 27 0.60 14.40 8.12
CA PHE A 27 -0.60 14.10 8.87
C PHE A 27 -0.32 12.93 9.80
N ARG A 28 -0.38 13.18 11.11
CA ARG A 28 -0.10 12.18 12.13
C ARG A 28 -1.11 11.02 12.07
N LEU A 29 -0.61 9.79 12.10
CA LEU A 29 -1.41 8.59 12.28
C LEU A 29 -1.56 8.33 13.79
N ASN A 30 -2.81 8.37 14.26
CA ASN A 30 -3.15 8.15 15.66
C ASN A 30 -3.99 6.88 15.80
N PHE A 31 -3.37 5.83 16.35
CA PHE A 31 -4.06 4.59 16.70
C PHE A 31 -4.52 4.68 18.15
N LYS A 32 -5.81 4.43 18.41
CA LYS A 32 -6.40 4.54 19.76
C LYS A 32 -5.81 3.51 20.72
N ASP A 33 -5.68 2.28 20.23
CA ASP A 33 -5.16 1.16 20.99
C ASP A 33 -3.90 0.66 20.29
N ASP A 34 -2.97 0.15 21.09
CA ASP A 34 -1.89 -0.63 20.55
C ASP A 34 -2.40 -2.03 20.18
N ARG A 35 -2.10 -2.48 18.97
CA ARG A 35 -2.64 -3.73 18.40
C ARG A 35 -1.54 -4.52 17.74
N THR A 36 -1.56 -5.82 17.96
CA THR A 36 -0.74 -6.76 17.20
C THR A 36 -1.31 -6.91 15.79
N VAL A 37 -0.42 -6.90 14.81
CA VAL A 37 -0.71 -7.11 13.39
C VAL A 37 0.09 -8.31 12.92
N TYR A 38 -0.56 -9.20 12.17
CA TYR A 38 0.06 -10.40 11.61
C TYR A 38 0.30 -10.24 10.12
N ARG A 39 1.50 -10.55 9.66
CA ARG A 39 1.96 -10.43 8.27
C ARG A 39 2.12 -11.81 7.64
N TYR A 40 1.66 -11.91 6.40
CA TYR A 40 1.70 -13.12 5.58
C TYR A 40 2.24 -12.80 4.19
N ASP A 41 3.00 -13.74 3.64
CA ASP A 41 3.32 -13.77 2.22
C ASP A 41 2.19 -14.47 1.45
N VAL A 42 1.86 -13.91 0.29
CA VAL A 42 0.82 -14.38 -0.62
C VAL A 42 1.48 -14.85 -1.91
N SER A 43 1.20 -16.10 -2.28
CA SER A 43 1.55 -16.69 -3.57
C SER A 43 0.28 -17.03 -4.33
N MET A 44 0.23 -16.70 -5.61
CA MET A 44 -0.87 -17.03 -6.50
C MET A 44 -0.33 -17.61 -7.79
N ARG A 45 -0.63 -18.88 -8.05
CA ARG A 45 -0.19 -19.59 -9.25
C ARG A 45 -1.38 -20.14 -10.04
N GLN A 46 -1.33 -20.01 -11.35
CA GLN A 46 -2.21 -20.71 -12.27
C GLN A 46 -1.48 -21.96 -12.77
N TYR A 47 -2.16 -23.09 -12.78
CA TYR A 47 -1.68 -24.35 -13.34
C TYR A 47 -2.60 -24.76 -14.50
N ILE A 48 -2.01 -24.92 -15.68
CA ILE A 48 -2.70 -25.28 -16.92
C ILE A 48 -2.10 -26.57 -17.45
N GLU A 49 -2.95 -27.55 -17.77
CA GLU A 49 -2.52 -28.72 -18.54
C GLU A 49 -2.55 -28.38 -20.03
N THR A 50 -1.42 -28.54 -20.71
CA THR A 50 -1.29 -28.39 -22.15
C THR A 50 -0.86 -29.71 -22.78
N LYS A 51 -0.90 -29.79 -24.12
CA LYS A 51 -0.40 -30.96 -24.86
C LYS A 51 1.08 -31.24 -24.60
N ASP A 52 1.85 -30.20 -24.25
CA ASP A 52 3.29 -30.25 -24.00
C ASP A 52 3.63 -30.45 -22.51
N GLY A 53 2.62 -30.66 -21.65
CA GLY A 53 2.77 -30.89 -20.22
C GLY A 53 2.10 -29.83 -19.34
N LYS A 54 2.50 -29.78 -18.07
CA LYS A 54 1.93 -28.84 -17.09
C LYS A 54 2.67 -27.51 -17.15
N LYS A 55 1.95 -26.44 -17.47
CA LYS A 55 2.45 -25.06 -17.41
C LYS A 55 2.00 -24.41 -16.11
N ASP A 56 2.92 -23.77 -15.40
CA ASP A 56 2.60 -22.91 -14.27
C ASP A 56 2.87 -21.43 -14.59
N ARG A 57 2.05 -20.55 -14.02
CA ARG A 57 2.18 -19.10 -14.17
C ARG A 57 2.00 -18.42 -12.83
N ASP A 58 2.99 -17.64 -12.44
CA ASP A 58 2.89 -16.75 -11.28
C ASP A 58 2.01 -15.55 -11.64
N MET A 59 0.87 -15.42 -10.95
CA MET A 59 -0.10 -14.35 -11.19
C MET A 59 0.34 -13.02 -10.61
N THR A 60 1.33 -13.01 -9.72
CA THR A 60 1.89 -11.79 -9.09
C THR A 60 3.07 -11.21 -9.88
N LYS A 61 3.56 -11.94 -10.89
CA LYS A 61 4.67 -11.52 -11.77
C LYS A 61 4.20 -11.30 -13.20
N GLY A 62 4.94 -10.50 -13.94
CA GLY A 62 4.67 -10.24 -15.36
C GLY A 62 5.35 -8.96 -15.84
N PRO A 63 4.89 -8.44 -16.99
CA PRO A 63 5.37 -7.18 -17.54
C PRO A 63 5.33 -6.04 -16.53
N ARG A 64 6.28 -5.12 -16.69
CA ARG A 64 6.46 -3.93 -15.84
C ARG A 64 5.81 -2.67 -16.43
N ASP A 65 5.06 -2.79 -17.53
CA ASP A 65 4.27 -1.68 -18.02
C ASP A 65 3.07 -1.40 -17.11
N ASP A 66 2.64 -0.14 -17.11
CA ASP A 66 1.72 0.40 -16.13
C ASP A 66 0.34 -0.24 -16.22
N ALA A 67 -0.15 -0.47 -17.44
CA ALA A 67 -1.44 -1.11 -17.69
C ALA A 67 -1.44 -2.57 -17.21
N ALA A 68 -0.37 -3.32 -17.50
CA ALA A 68 -0.23 -4.70 -17.04
C ALA A 68 -0.11 -4.80 -15.51
N ILE A 69 0.55 -3.84 -14.84
CA ILE A 69 0.62 -3.78 -13.37
C ILE A 69 -0.78 -3.63 -12.78
N LEU A 70 -1.57 -2.67 -13.26
CA LEU A 70 -2.91 -2.40 -12.75
C LEU A 70 -3.86 -3.57 -12.97
N GLU A 71 -3.81 -4.17 -14.17
CA GLU A 71 -4.63 -5.33 -14.50
C GLU A 71 -4.26 -6.53 -13.64
N ARG A 72 -2.96 -6.76 -13.41
CA ARG A 72 -2.47 -7.81 -12.52
C ARG A 72 -2.96 -7.61 -11.09
N GLN A 73 -2.90 -6.40 -10.55
CA GLN A 73 -3.39 -6.10 -9.20
C GLN A 73 -4.89 -6.36 -9.07
N ARG A 74 -5.70 -6.01 -10.09
CA ARG A 74 -7.14 -6.32 -10.10
C ARG A 74 -7.40 -7.82 -10.08
N ARG A 75 -6.66 -8.58 -10.88
CA ARG A 75 -6.74 -10.06 -10.91
C ARG A 75 -6.37 -10.68 -9.57
N CYS A 76 -5.30 -10.21 -8.94
CA CYS A 76 -4.87 -10.69 -7.63
C CYS A 76 -5.92 -10.38 -6.55
N LEU A 77 -6.50 -9.18 -6.55
CA LEU A 77 -7.60 -8.85 -5.64
C LEU A 77 -8.80 -9.79 -5.83
N ALA A 78 -9.22 -10.04 -7.07
CA ALA A 78 -10.33 -10.92 -7.37
C ALA A 78 -10.07 -12.38 -6.93
N LEU A 79 -8.84 -12.88 -7.10
CA LEU A 79 -8.42 -14.18 -6.61
C LEU A 79 -8.41 -14.25 -5.08
N MET A 80 -7.95 -13.19 -4.42
CA MET A 80 -7.97 -13.11 -2.95
C MET A 80 -9.41 -13.14 -2.43
N ASP A 81 -10.32 -12.34 -3.01
CA ASP A 81 -11.74 -12.35 -2.64
C ASP A 81 -12.40 -13.72 -2.85
N ALA A 82 -12.01 -14.44 -3.91
CA ALA A 82 -12.48 -15.80 -4.15
C ALA A 82 -11.88 -16.81 -3.15
N ALA A 83 -10.61 -16.65 -2.76
CA ALA A 83 -9.96 -17.48 -1.74
C ALA A 83 -10.67 -17.36 -0.39
N PHE A 84 -10.99 -16.15 0.07
CA PHE A 84 -11.76 -15.92 1.31
C PHE A 84 -13.17 -16.53 1.29
N LYS A 85 -13.78 -16.69 0.11
CA LYS A 85 -15.06 -17.38 -0.04
C LYS A 85 -14.93 -18.90 -0.09
N ALA A 86 -13.80 -19.40 -0.61
CA ALA A 86 -13.58 -20.81 -0.86
C ALA A 86 -13.10 -21.58 0.38
N ALA A 87 -12.40 -20.91 1.30
CA ALA A 87 -11.84 -21.52 2.49
C ALA A 87 -12.05 -20.61 3.73
N PRO A 88 -12.61 -21.13 4.83
CA PRO A 88 -12.85 -20.36 6.06
C PRO A 88 -11.57 -20.29 6.92
N PHE A 89 -10.51 -19.67 6.40
CA PHE A 89 -9.24 -19.51 7.13
C PHE A 89 -9.18 -18.27 8.03
N ALA A 90 -10.24 -17.46 8.02
CA ALA A 90 -10.37 -16.26 8.84
C ALA A 90 -11.60 -16.40 9.73
N ARG A 91 -11.42 -16.22 11.04
CA ARG A 91 -12.52 -16.23 12.02
C ARG A 91 -13.45 -15.04 11.81
N SER A 92 -14.65 -15.11 12.37
CA SER A 92 -15.59 -13.98 12.34
C SER A 92 -14.96 -12.74 12.98
N GLY A 93 -15.05 -11.60 12.29
CA GLY A 93 -14.47 -10.32 12.76
C GLY A 93 -13.01 -10.07 12.38
N VAL A 94 -12.33 -11.03 11.73
CA VAL A 94 -11.00 -10.78 11.17
C VAL A 94 -11.11 -9.80 10.01
N VAL A 95 -10.26 -8.78 10.05
CA VAL A 95 -10.08 -7.77 9.01
C VAL A 95 -8.67 -7.87 8.48
N PHE A 96 -8.55 -7.81 7.16
CA PHE A 96 -7.27 -7.86 6.48
C PHE A 96 -7.08 -6.68 5.54
N VAL A 97 -5.82 -6.36 5.30
CA VAL A 97 -5.37 -5.45 4.25
C VAL A 97 -4.39 -6.19 3.36
N TYR A 98 -4.56 -6.03 2.05
CA TYR A 98 -3.81 -6.75 1.02
C TYR A 98 -3.23 -5.73 0.04
N ASP A 99 -1.98 -5.92 -0.35
CA ASP A 99 -1.28 -5.04 -1.30
C ASP A 99 -1.66 -5.32 -2.78
N ASN A 100 -2.60 -6.24 -3.03
CA ASN A 100 -2.96 -6.74 -4.36
C ASN A 100 -1.79 -7.41 -5.10
N SER A 101 -0.84 -7.95 -4.34
CA SER A 101 0.33 -8.65 -4.87
C SER A 101 0.76 -9.76 -3.91
N LYS A 102 1.69 -9.51 -2.99
CA LYS A 102 2.38 -10.54 -2.20
C LYS A 102 2.28 -10.37 -0.70
N ALA A 103 1.76 -9.26 -0.20
CA ALA A 103 1.75 -8.96 1.22
C ALA A 103 0.32 -8.82 1.74
N LEU A 104 -0.02 -9.64 2.72
CA LEU A 104 -1.28 -9.59 3.44
C LEU A 104 -0.99 -9.30 4.92
N PHE A 105 -1.80 -8.42 5.51
CA PHE A 105 -1.78 -8.16 6.94
C PHE A 105 -3.17 -8.37 7.52
N SER A 106 -3.24 -8.84 8.76
CA SER A 106 -4.49 -9.07 9.46
C SER A 106 -4.39 -8.65 10.93
N ASN A 107 -5.54 -8.39 11.54
CA ASN A 107 -5.64 -8.01 12.96
C ASN A 107 -5.67 -9.22 13.92
N ASP A 108 -5.70 -10.45 13.40
CA ASP A 108 -5.70 -11.68 14.18
C ASP A 108 -5.07 -12.81 13.34
N LYS A 109 -4.64 -13.89 13.99
CA LYS A 109 -4.03 -15.03 13.31
C LYS A 109 -5.02 -15.72 12.39
N LEU A 110 -4.56 -16.03 11.18
CA LEU A 110 -5.26 -16.88 10.22
C LEU A 110 -5.01 -18.36 10.53
N GLU A 111 -5.98 -19.21 10.20
CA GLU A 111 -5.86 -20.67 10.34
C GLU A 111 -4.93 -21.22 9.26
N GLU A 112 -3.65 -21.42 9.61
CA GLU A 112 -2.54 -21.69 8.67
C GLU A 112 -2.78 -22.94 7.80
N ASP A 113 -3.30 -24.01 8.38
CA ASP A 113 -3.63 -25.25 7.66
C ASP A 113 -4.69 -25.02 6.56
N SER A 114 -5.57 -24.04 6.77
CA SER A 114 -6.65 -23.70 5.83
C SER A 114 -6.25 -22.70 4.76
N CYS A 115 -5.23 -21.86 5.02
CA CYS A 115 -4.76 -20.85 4.07
C CYS A 115 -3.43 -21.18 3.38
N GLY A 116 -2.72 -22.21 3.84
CA GLY A 116 -1.46 -22.65 3.24
C GLY A 116 -1.59 -23.18 1.81
N LYS A 117 -2.79 -23.66 1.41
CA LYS A 117 -3.05 -24.12 0.04
C LYS A 117 -4.55 -24.12 -0.31
N ILE A 118 -4.99 -23.09 -1.02
CA ILE A 118 -6.37 -22.89 -1.46
C ILE A 118 -6.46 -23.11 -2.97
N GLU A 119 -7.24 -24.11 -3.39
CA GLU A 119 -7.48 -24.39 -4.81
C GLU A 119 -8.78 -23.75 -5.31
N LEU A 120 -8.69 -22.92 -6.35
CA LEU A 120 -9.83 -22.36 -7.07
C LEU A 120 -9.91 -22.95 -8.48
N LYS A 121 -11.04 -23.58 -8.80
CA LYS A 121 -11.38 -24.11 -10.12
C LYS A 121 -12.87 -24.07 -10.37
N GLY A 122 -13.27 -24.12 -11.63
CA GLY A 122 -14.68 -24.13 -12.05
C GLY A 122 -15.47 -23.03 -11.38
N ASP A 123 -16.47 -23.39 -10.57
CA ASP A 123 -17.37 -22.43 -9.95
C ASP A 123 -16.74 -21.49 -8.93
N LYS A 124 -15.61 -21.88 -8.34
CA LYS A 124 -14.87 -21.07 -7.36
C LYS A 124 -14.05 -19.95 -8.03
N LEU A 125 -13.94 -19.93 -9.36
CA LEU A 125 -13.22 -18.87 -10.07
C LEU A 125 -13.97 -17.53 -10.00
N PRO A 126 -13.26 -16.39 -9.98
CA PRO A 126 -13.89 -15.09 -10.13
C PRO A 126 -14.69 -14.97 -11.45
N PRO A 127 -15.80 -14.22 -11.49
CA PRO A 127 -16.63 -14.09 -12.69
C PRO A 127 -15.87 -13.66 -13.95
N ASP A 128 -14.95 -12.71 -13.82
CA ASP A 128 -14.17 -12.19 -14.96
C ASP A 128 -13.15 -13.22 -15.48
N PHE A 129 -12.72 -14.16 -14.64
CA PHE A 129 -11.83 -15.24 -15.04
C PHE A 129 -12.59 -16.29 -15.88
N LYS A 130 -13.83 -16.61 -15.47
CA LYS A 130 -14.70 -17.54 -16.22
C LYS A 130 -15.01 -17.05 -17.63
N LYS A 131 -15.08 -15.73 -17.83
CA LYS A 131 -15.37 -15.11 -19.14
C LYS A 131 -14.15 -15.01 -20.06
N ASN A 132 -12.95 -15.20 -19.53
CA ASN A 132 -11.72 -15.08 -20.30
C ASN A 132 -11.15 -16.48 -20.58
N GLU A 133 -10.99 -16.82 -21.86
CA GLU A 133 -10.53 -18.15 -22.27
C GLU A 133 -9.18 -18.53 -21.64
N SER A 134 -8.23 -17.60 -21.56
CA SER A 134 -6.91 -17.87 -20.96
C SER A 134 -6.93 -18.01 -19.44
N LEU A 135 -7.88 -17.36 -18.75
CA LEU A 135 -7.98 -17.36 -17.29
C LEU A 135 -8.95 -18.43 -16.76
N SER A 136 -9.80 -18.97 -17.61
CA SER A 136 -10.71 -20.08 -17.26
C SER A 136 -10.04 -21.44 -17.34
N GLN A 137 -8.87 -21.53 -17.97
CA GLN A 137 -8.10 -22.76 -18.11
C GLN A 137 -7.42 -23.18 -16.80
N GLY A 138 -7.55 -24.48 -16.49
CA GLY A 138 -6.86 -25.12 -15.38
C GLY A 138 -7.41 -24.74 -14.00
N PHE A 139 -6.51 -24.58 -13.03
CA PHE A 139 -6.86 -24.16 -11.67
C PHE A 139 -5.87 -23.14 -11.12
N TYR A 140 -6.26 -22.45 -10.06
CA TYR A 140 -5.42 -21.52 -9.32
C TYR A 140 -5.15 -22.05 -7.93
N GLU A 141 -3.89 -21.96 -7.52
CA GLU A 141 -3.45 -22.23 -6.16
C GLU A 141 -3.08 -20.90 -5.50
N ILE A 142 -3.73 -20.59 -4.39
CA ILE A 142 -3.39 -19.48 -3.51
C ILE A 142 -2.81 -20.03 -2.22
N SER A 143 -1.65 -19.54 -1.83
CA SER A 143 -1.02 -19.86 -0.55
C SER A 143 -0.80 -18.58 0.22
N ILE A 144 -1.24 -18.57 1.48
CA ILE A 144 -1.06 -17.48 2.44
C ILE A 144 -0.27 -18.07 3.61
N THR A 145 0.99 -17.68 3.73
CA THR A 145 1.93 -18.27 4.69
C THR A 145 2.49 -17.21 5.62
N PRO A 146 2.60 -17.45 6.93
CA PRO A 146 3.32 -16.56 7.84
C PRO A 146 4.69 -16.20 7.27
N VAL A 147 5.07 -14.93 7.34
CA VAL A 147 6.45 -14.55 6.97
C VAL A 147 7.44 -15.09 8.00
N GLY A 148 8.63 -15.48 7.55
CA GLY A 148 9.63 -16.08 8.45
C GLY A 148 10.10 -15.14 9.56
N SER A 149 10.41 -13.89 9.24
CA SER A 149 10.76 -12.83 10.20
C SER A 149 9.70 -11.73 10.22
N ASN A 150 9.47 -11.13 11.39
CA ASN A 150 8.47 -10.07 11.60
C ASN A 150 7.03 -10.50 11.23
N HIS A 151 6.70 -11.78 11.49
CA HIS A 151 5.34 -12.30 11.31
C HIS A 151 4.33 -11.51 12.13
N GLN A 152 4.70 -11.08 13.33
CA GLN A 152 3.86 -10.25 14.17
C GLN A 152 4.62 -8.98 14.57
N PHE A 153 3.92 -7.87 14.60
CA PHE A 153 4.45 -6.61 15.11
C PHE A 153 3.33 -5.81 15.77
N THR A 154 3.73 -4.87 16.62
CA THR A 154 2.82 -3.99 17.35
C THR A 154 2.69 -2.68 16.59
N ILE A 155 1.46 -2.22 16.35
CA ILE A 155 1.18 -1.09 15.45
C ILE A 155 1.85 0.21 15.91
N ASN A 156 2.02 0.46 17.21
CA ASN A 156 2.68 1.68 17.70
C ASN A 156 4.16 1.48 18.08
N ASP A 157 4.77 0.33 17.79
CA ASP A 157 6.20 0.12 18.05
C ASP A 157 7.08 0.81 16.98
N LEU A 158 7.10 2.14 17.04
CA LEU A 158 7.85 2.96 16.10
C LEU A 158 9.37 2.86 16.30
N LYS A 159 9.81 2.48 17.51
CA LYS A 159 11.23 2.42 17.86
C LYS A 159 11.91 1.28 17.13
N SER A 160 11.32 0.08 17.12
CA SER A 160 11.89 -1.06 16.39
C SER A 160 12.02 -0.79 14.88
N ALA A 161 11.09 -0.02 14.31
CA ALA A 161 11.11 0.36 12.91
C ALA A 161 12.18 1.42 12.53
N VAL A 162 12.89 2.00 13.50
CA VAL A 162 13.99 2.96 13.26
C VAL A 162 15.29 2.63 14.00
N ALA A 163 15.31 1.55 14.79
CA ALA A 163 16.43 1.20 15.67
C ALA A 163 17.70 0.72 14.94
N ALA A 164 17.59 0.37 13.66
CA ALA A 164 18.74 -0.11 12.90
C ALA A 164 19.58 1.05 12.36
N ASP A 165 20.87 1.05 12.71
CA ASP A 165 21.85 2.06 12.28
C ASP A 165 22.09 2.04 10.77
N ASP A 166 21.96 0.87 10.13
CA ASP A 166 22.02 0.71 8.67
C ASP A 166 20.60 0.81 8.06
N PRO A 167 20.33 1.80 7.17
CA PRO A 167 19.05 1.94 6.45
C PRO A 167 18.61 0.71 5.61
N LEU A 168 19.54 -0.17 5.25
CA LEU A 168 19.24 -1.44 4.56
C LEU A 168 18.77 -2.53 5.53
N SER A 169 19.18 -2.45 6.79
CA SER A 169 18.78 -3.36 7.87
C SER A 169 17.51 -2.93 8.62
N GLN A 170 17.01 -1.71 8.37
CA GLN A 170 15.77 -1.21 8.97
C GLN A 170 14.56 -2.05 8.54
N ASP A 171 13.81 -2.56 9.53
CA ASP A 171 12.55 -3.22 9.27
C ASP A 171 11.52 -2.24 8.68
N ARG A 172 11.17 -2.45 7.42
CA ARG A 172 10.21 -1.61 6.68
C ARG A 172 8.77 -2.08 6.85
N THR A 173 8.54 -3.15 7.59
CA THR A 173 7.22 -3.78 7.75
C THR A 173 6.17 -2.78 8.22
N LEU A 174 6.49 -1.97 9.24
CA LEU A 174 5.53 -1.01 9.79
C LEU A 174 5.18 0.11 8.79
N ARG A 175 6.18 0.64 8.07
CA ARG A 175 5.96 1.65 7.02
C ARG A 175 5.12 1.08 5.88
N GLN A 176 5.45 -0.13 5.42
CA GLN A 176 4.71 -0.82 4.38
C GLN A 176 3.25 -1.07 4.80
N PHE A 177 3.04 -1.51 6.05
CA PHE A 177 1.72 -1.73 6.61
C PHE A 177 0.88 -0.44 6.58
N TYR A 178 1.43 0.69 7.01
CA TYR A 178 0.72 1.98 6.95
C TYR A 178 0.37 2.39 5.52
N GLU A 179 1.26 2.19 4.56
CA GLU A 179 0.99 2.50 3.15
C GLU A 179 -0.16 1.67 2.59
N ILE A 180 -0.19 0.37 2.90
CA ILE A 180 -1.25 -0.55 2.45
C ILE A 180 -2.56 -0.24 3.16
N LEU A 181 -2.54 -0.10 4.49
CA LEU A 181 -3.71 0.20 5.31
C LEU A 181 -4.44 1.44 4.80
N THR A 182 -3.68 2.50 4.52
CA THR A 182 -4.24 3.80 4.11
C THR A 182 -4.63 3.85 2.63
N ASN A 183 -4.30 2.82 1.84
CA ASN A 183 -4.83 2.64 0.48
C ASN A 183 -6.14 1.84 0.46
N GLN A 184 -6.46 1.11 1.51
CA GLN A 184 -7.40 0.01 1.37
C GLN A 184 -8.84 0.44 1.10
N TYR A 185 -9.26 1.58 1.65
CA TYR A 185 -10.56 2.16 1.33
C TYR A 185 -10.68 2.52 -0.17
N ALA A 186 -9.65 3.16 -0.71
CA ALA A 186 -9.60 3.61 -2.10
C ALA A 186 -9.62 2.44 -3.10
N ILE A 187 -8.90 1.35 -2.77
CA ILE A 187 -8.88 0.11 -3.54
C ILE A 187 -10.24 -0.58 -3.50
N LYS A 188 -10.79 -0.84 -2.31
CA LYS A 188 -12.07 -1.58 -2.15
C LYS A 188 -13.25 -0.85 -2.77
N LYS A 189 -13.27 0.49 -2.71
CA LYS A 189 -14.32 1.30 -3.35
C LYS A 189 -14.10 1.52 -4.84
N ASN A 190 -12.94 1.15 -5.38
CA ASN A 190 -12.55 1.37 -6.78
C ASN A 190 -12.69 2.85 -7.20
N THR A 191 -12.50 3.78 -6.25
CA THR A 191 -12.63 5.24 -6.47
C THR A 191 -11.32 5.88 -6.90
N TYR A 192 -10.20 5.22 -6.63
CA TYR A 192 -8.88 5.66 -7.07
C TYR A 192 -8.16 4.55 -7.81
N MET A 193 -7.30 4.95 -8.72
CA MET A 193 -6.23 4.13 -9.25
C MET A 193 -5.01 4.30 -8.35
N VAL A 194 -4.50 3.20 -7.80
CA VAL A 194 -3.29 3.19 -6.99
C VAL A 194 -2.12 2.85 -7.90
N PHE A 195 -1.10 3.70 -7.95
CA PHE A 195 0.03 3.51 -8.84
C PHE A 195 1.32 4.03 -8.21
N TYR A 196 2.28 3.14 -7.96
CA TYR A 196 3.53 3.42 -7.22
C TYR A 196 3.32 4.21 -5.91
N GLY A 197 2.32 3.84 -5.11
CA GLY A 197 1.99 4.51 -3.85
C GLY A 197 1.17 5.80 -3.99
N ASN A 198 0.99 6.30 -5.21
CA ASN A 198 0.17 7.47 -5.51
C ASN A 198 -1.29 7.09 -5.78
N LEU A 199 -2.21 8.01 -5.49
CA LEU A 199 -3.65 7.83 -5.67
C LEU A 199 -4.20 8.81 -6.69
N TYR A 200 -4.74 8.31 -7.80
CA TYR A 200 -5.36 9.13 -8.85
C TYR A 200 -6.87 8.92 -8.86
N ARG A 201 -7.64 10.01 -8.90
CA ARG A 201 -9.10 9.90 -8.88
C ARG A 201 -9.60 9.25 -10.17
N LYS A 202 -10.40 8.20 -10.02
CA LYS A 202 -10.97 7.47 -11.17
C LYS A 202 -12.33 8.08 -11.52
N ASN A 203 -12.59 8.25 -12.82
CA ASN A 203 -13.88 8.72 -13.35
C ASN A 203 -14.37 10.07 -12.81
N ASP A 204 -13.48 10.88 -12.24
CA ASP A 204 -13.81 12.21 -11.72
C ASP A 204 -13.50 13.26 -12.80
N ARG A 205 -14.55 13.80 -13.42
CA ARG A 205 -14.43 14.83 -14.47
C ARG A 205 -13.77 16.12 -13.97
N ASN A 206 -13.90 16.45 -12.68
CA ASN A 206 -13.28 17.65 -12.11
C ASN A 206 -11.78 17.43 -11.84
N ALA A 207 -11.37 16.18 -11.66
CA ALA A 207 -9.97 15.80 -11.49
C ALA A 207 -9.27 15.45 -12.81
N THR A 208 -10.00 15.42 -13.93
CA THR A 208 -9.49 14.94 -15.23
C THR A 208 -9.54 16.07 -16.26
N ARG A 209 -8.40 16.35 -16.89
CA ARG A 209 -8.29 17.27 -18.02
C ARG A 209 -7.86 16.52 -19.27
N ASN A 210 -8.72 16.53 -20.29
CA ASN A 210 -8.40 15.94 -21.58
C ASN A 210 -7.25 16.72 -22.23
N LEU A 211 -6.26 15.99 -22.74
CA LEU A 211 -5.14 16.49 -23.53
C LEU A 211 -5.28 16.01 -24.98
N GLN A 212 -4.34 16.42 -25.84
CA GLN A 212 -4.26 15.93 -27.21
C GLN A 212 -3.85 14.45 -27.27
N LYS A 213 -4.27 13.77 -28.35
CA LYS A 213 -3.93 12.37 -28.68
C LYS A 213 -4.47 11.35 -27.68
N ALA A 214 -5.71 11.49 -27.25
CA ALA A 214 -6.39 10.58 -26.32
C ALA A 214 -5.69 10.42 -24.95
N ARG A 215 -4.89 11.41 -24.55
CA ARG A 215 -4.23 11.46 -23.25
C ARG A 215 -5.05 12.27 -22.26
N ASN A 216 -4.99 11.90 -21.00
CA ASN A 216 -5.69 12.59 -19.92
C ASN A 216 -4.69 12.97 -18.82
N LEU A 217 -4.71 14.24 -18.42
CA LEU A 217 -4.06 14.66 -17.19
C LEU A 217 -5.02 14.38 -16.04
N ILE A 218 -4.62 13.51 -15.12
CA ILE A 218 -5.44 13.11 -13.97
C ILE A 218 -4.79 13.62 -12.69
N SER A 219 -5.55 14.36 -11.89
CA SER A 219 -5.14 14.86 -10.58
C SER A 219 -5.22 13.75 -9.53
N GLY A 220 -4.29 13.78 -8.60
CA GLY A 220 -4.11 12.78 -7.58
C GLY A 220 -3.37 13.30 -6.36
N VAL A 221 -2.96 12.36 -5.52
CA VAL A 221 -2.21 12.61 -4.30
C VAL A 221 -1.01 11.68 -4.26
N SER A 222 0.18 12.25 -4.12
CA SER A 222 1.35 11.49 -3.74
C SER A 222 1.27 11.20 -2.25
N LYS A 223 1.44 9.93 -1.88
CA LYS A 223 1.31 9.46 -0.50
C LYS A 223 2.53 8.65 -0.12
N GLY A 224 3.08 8.92 1.06
CA GLY A 224 4.08 8.06 1.67
C GLY A 224 3.88 7.96 3.17
N ALA A 225 4.09 6.77 3.74
CA ALA A 225 4.15 6.63 5.19
C ALA A 225 5.57 6.89 5.69
N ARG A 226 5.70 7.66 6.77
CA ARG A 226 6.98 8.02 7.39
C ARG A 226 6.89 7.84 8.89
N ILE A 227 8.02 7.51 9.50
CA ILE A 227 8.21 7.60 10.96
C ILE A 227 9.09 8.81 11.16
N ILE A 228 8.58 9.80 11.87
CA ILE A 228 9.23 11.10 12.07
C ILE A 228 9.51 11.32 13.55
N LYS A 229 10.50 12.16 13.82
CA LYS A 229 10.81 12.63 15.16
C LYS A 229 9.91 13.84 15.49
N GLU A 230 9.02 13.70 16.46
CA GLU A 230 8.10 14.77 16.88
C GLU A 230 8.75 15.68 17.92
N THR A 231 9.45 15.08 18.89
CA THR A 231 10.28 15.78 19.88
C THR A 231 11.65 15.12 19.98
N GLN A 232 12.54 15.61 20.85
CA GLN A 232 13.84 14.97 21.07
C GLN A 232 13.73 13.49 21.49
N GLU A 233 12.62 13.11 22.13
CA GLU A 233 12.43 11.81 22.75
C GLU A 233 11.28 10.99 22.15
N SER A 234 10.42 11.61 21.31
CA SER A 234 9.24 10.96 20.74
C SER A 234 9.28 10.81 19.22
N LEU A 235 8.77 9.66 18.77
CA LEU A 235 8.51 9.35 17.36
C LEU A 235 7.00 9.42 17.09
N ALA A 236 6.65 9.73 15.85
CA ALA A 236 5.28 9.67 15.35
C ALA A 236 5.25 9.00 13.97
N ALA A 237 4.22 8.18 13.75
CA ALA A 237 3.87 7.75 12.39
C ALA A 237 3.10 8.88 11.70
N ALA A 238 3.43 9.17 10.44
CA ALA A 238 2.79 10.20 9.66
C ALA A 238 2.59 9.77 8.22
N LEU A 239 1.49 10.22 7.62
CA LEU A 239 1.30 10.25 6.18
C LEU A 239 1.78 11.58 5.64
N VAL A 240 2.68 11.54 4.67
CA VAL A 240 3.04 12.70 3.86
C VAL A 240 2.15 12.69 2.64
N LEU A 241 1.36 13.75 2.46
CA LEU A 241 0.43 13.89 1.34
C LEU A 241 0.81 15.10 0.52
N ASP A 242 0.95 14.95 -0.79
CA ASP A 242 1.17 16.08 -1.69
C ASP A 242 0.25 16.01 -2.90
N CYS A 243 -0.19 17.16 -3.39
CA CYS A 243 -0.98 17.20 -4.60
C CYS A 243 -0.10 16.87 -5.81
N MET A 244 -0.62 16.05 -6.72
CA MET A 244 0.08 15.74 -7.96
C MET A 244 -0.89 15.62 -9.12
N ALA A 245 -0.35 15.67 -10.34
CA ALA A 245 -1.08 15.30 -11.55
C ALA A 245 -0.15 14.51 -12.47
N SER A 246 -0.70 13.55 -13.21
CA SER A 246 0.07 12.74 -14.16
C SER A 246 -0.72 12.48 -15.43
N VAL A 247 0.01 12.30 -16.52
CA VAL A 247 -0.57 12.03 -17.84
C VAL A 247 -0.70 10.53 -18.02
N PHE A 248 -1.90 10.09 -18.38
CA PHE A 248 -2.25 8.72 -18.75
C PHE A 248 -2.70 8.68 -20.21
#